data_AF-A0A6J1P618-F1
#
_entry.id   AF-A0A6J1P618-F1
#
_cell.length_a   1.000
_cell.length_b   1.000
_cell.length_c   1.000
_cell.angle_alpha   90.00
_cell.angle_beta   90.00
_cell.angle_gamma   90.00
#
_symmetry.space_group_name_H-M   'P 1'
#
loop_
_entity.id
_entity.type
_entity.pdbx_description
1 polymer ?
#
loop_
_entity_poly.entity_id
_entity_poly.type
_entity_poly.pdbx_seq_one_letter_code
_entity_poly.pdbx_strand_id
1 'polypeptide(L)'
;PDALAKNQELEFERNKERFQFLKWGAQAFDNMLIVPPGSGIVHQVNLEYLARVVFTGDVLHPDSVVGTDSHTTMINGLGVVGWGVGGIEAEAVMLGQAISMLLPKVVGYKLVGELDPLTTSTDLVLTITKHLRSLGVVGKFVEFFGPGVGALSIADRATVANMCPEFGATVAHFPVDERSLQYLSQTNRSPDKIKIIEEYLRATKQFRDYSNPAQDPVFSEVVELDLSTVVTSVSGPKRPQDRVSVAVMKKDFQECLTNKVS
;
A
#
# COMPACT_ATOMS: atom_id res chain seq x y z
N PRO A 1 -30.21 7.24 -9.91
CA PRO A 1 -29.74 8.32 -8.99
C PRO A 1 -29.89 7.93 -7.50
N ASP A 2 -30.76 6.99 -7.17
CA ASP A 2 -31.05 6.46 -5.83
C ASP A 2 -30.28 5.17 -5.46
N ALA A 3 -29.42 4.67 -6.34
CA ALA A 3 -28.70 3.40 -6.13
C ALA A 3 -27.84 3.39 -4.86
N LEU A 4 -27.16 4.50 -4.54
CA LEU A 4 -26.37 4.62 -3.31
C LEU A 4 -27.24 4.42 -2.06
N ALA A 5 -28.35 5.17 -1.98
CA ALA A 5 -29.28 5.09 -0.85
C ALA A 5 -29.89 3.69 -0.71
N LYS A 6 -30.33 3.09 -1.83
CA LYS A 6 -30.88 1.72 -1.85
C LYS A 6 -29.87 0.67 -1.38
N ASN A 7 -28.61 0.79 -1.81
CA ASN A 7 -27.55 -0.13 -1.38
C ASN A 7 -27.25 0.02 0.12
N GLN A 8 -27.19 1.25 0.64
CA GLN A 8 -26.96 1.52 2.06
C GLN A 8 -28.12 1.02 2.94
N GLU A 9 -29.35 1.20 2.50
CA GLU A 9 -30.53 0.67 3.19
C GLU A 9 -30.48 -0.86 3.29
N LEU A 10 -30.23 -1.55 2.17
CA LEU A 10 -30.09 -3.01 2.14
C LEU A 10 -28.90 -3.51 2.97
N GLU A 11 -27.78 -2.78 2.97
CA GLU A 11 -26.63 -3.12 3.80
C GLU A 11 -26.99 -3.06 5.29
N PHE A 12 -27.70 -2.01 5.71
CA PHE A 12 -28.11 -1.83 7.11
C PHE A 12 -29.17 -2.85 7.54
N GLU A 13 -30.13 -3.14 6.67
CA GLU A 13 -31.17 -4.14 6.93
C GLU A 13 -30.56 -5.53 7.13
N ARG A 14 -29.66 -5.95 6.23
CA ARG A 14 -29.04 -7.29 6.24
C ARG A 14 -28.03 -7.48 7.37
N ASN A 15 -27.36 -6.42 7.81
CA ASN A 15 -26.24 -6.50 8.75
C ASN A 15 -26.50 -5.85 10.11
N LYS A 16 -27.76 -5.51 10.43
CA LYS A 16 -28.14 -4.80 11.65
C LYS A 16 -27.53 -5.39 12.92
N GLU A 17 -27.63 -6.71 13.11
CA GLU A 17 -27.07 -7.40 14.28
C GLU A 17 -25.54 -7.28 14.34
N ARG A 18 -24.85 -7.47 13.20
CA ARG A 18 -23.39 -7.33 13.10
C ARG A 18 -22.94 -5.92 13.45
N PHE A 19 -23.64 -4.90 12.96
CA PHE A 19 -23.33 -3.50 13.29
C PHE A 19 -23.58 -3.17 14.75
N GLN A 20 -24.66 -3.69 15.35
CA GLN A 20 -24.91 -3.55 16.79
C GLN A 20 -23.83 -4.23 17.62
N PHE A 21 -23.39 -5.43 17.22
CA PHE A 21 -22.32 -6.17 17.89
C PHE A 21 -20.98 -5.43 17.82
N LEU A 22 -20.59 -4.93 16.64
CA LEU A 22 -19.37 -4.13 16.50
C LEU A 22 -19.45 -2.84 17.33
N LYS A 23 -20.60 -2.14 17.29
CA LYS A 23 -20.81 -0.92 18.09
C LYS A 23 -20.72 -1.19 19.60
N TRP A 24 -21.26 -2.31 20.06
CA TRP A 24 -21.07 -2.76 21.45
C TRP A 24 -19.59 -3.01 21.73
N GLY A 25 -18.86 -3.68 20.83
CA GLY A 25 -17.43 -3.92 20.97
C GLY A 25 -16.63 -2.63 21.18
N ALA A 26 -16.91 -1.59 20.40
CA ALA A 26 -16.25 -0.29 20.56
C ALA A 26 -16.53 0.42 21.89
N GLN A 27 -17.58 0.00 22.62
CA GLN A 27 -17.88 0.49 23.97
C GLN A 27 -17.33 -0.44 25.05
N ALA A 28 -17.19 -1.73 24.75
CA ALA A 28 -16.76 -2.75 25.68
C ALA A 28 -15.24 -2.88 25.80
N PHE A 29 -14.51 -2.53 24.73
CA PHE A 29 -13.05 -2.62 24.68
C PHE A 29 -12.39 -1.25 24.54
N ASP A 30 -11.28 -1.07 25.25
CA ASP A 30 -10.46 0.13 25.15
C ASP A 30 -9.77 0.23 23.77
N ASN A 31 -9.44 1.45 23.36
CA ASN A 31 -8.70 1.75 22.13
C ASN A 31 -9.36 1.25 20.83
N MET A 32 -10.66 0.97 20.85
CA MET A 32 -11.41 0.54 19.67
C MET A 32 -12.18 1.70 19.04
N LEU A 33 -11.68 2.19 17.90
CA LEU A 33 -12.38 3.17 17.07
C LEU A 33 -13.09 2.45 15.92
N ILE A 34 -14.37 2.76 15.71
CA ILE A 34 -15.12 2.28 14.53
C ILE A 34 -15.40 3.45 13.60
N VAL A 35 -15.00 3.27 12.34
CA VAL A 35 -15.43 4.11 11.22
C VAL A 35 -16.79 3.58 10.74
N PRO A 36 -17.87 4.40 10.74
CA PRO A 36 -19.21 3.91 10.42
C PRO A 36 -19.38 3.57 8.92
N PRO A 37 -20.37 2.72 8.58
CA PRO A 37 -20.67 2.37 7.18
C PRO A 37 -20.89 3.61 6.31
N GLY A 38 -20.51 3.51 5.03
CA GLY A 38 -20.62 4.62 4.07
C GLY A 38 -19.54 5.72 4.19
N SER A 39 -18.53 5.54 5.05
CA SER A 39 -17.45 6.52 5.25
C SER A 39 -16.21 6.29 4.38
N GLY A 40 -16.27 5.32 3.45
CA GLY A 40 -15.17 4.95 2.57
C GLY A 40 -14.68 3.51 2.79
N ILE A 41 -13.57 3.17 2.13
CA ILE A 41 -12.93 1.85 2.20
C ILE A 41 -11.74 1.93 3.16
N VAL A 42 -11.53 0.88 3.93
CA VAL A 42 -10.55 0.82 5.05
C VAL A 42 -9.18 1.38 4.71
N HIS A 43 -8.58 1.00 3.58
CA HIS A 43 -7.21 1.41 3.24
C HIS A 43 -7.11 2.87 2.80
N GLN A 44 -8.13 3.38 2.11
CA GLN A 44 -8.18 4.80 1.74
C GLN A 44 -8.42 5.67 2.98
N VAL A 45 -9.35 5.28 3.85
CA VAL A 45 -9.57 5.96 5.14
C VAL A 45 -8.31 5.89 6.00
N ASN A 46 -7.56 4.78 5.95
CA ASN A 46 -6.28 4.68 6.64
C ASN A 46 -5.29 5.72 6.11
N LEU A 47 -5.07 5.76 4.80
CA LEU A 47 -4.14 6.70 4.16
C LEU A 47 -4.51 8.17 4.40
N GLU A 48 -5.78 8.52 4.27
CA GLU A 48 -6.28 9.90 4.33
C GLU A 48 -6.56 10.40 5.75
N TYR A 49 -6.86 9.51 6.70
CA TYR A 49 -7.32 9.92 8.03
C TYR A 49 -6.58 9.21 9.19
N LEU A 50 -6.53 7.88 9.20
CA LEU A 50 -6.06 7.15 10.39
C LEU A 50 -4.53 7.13 10.52
N ALA A 51 -3.78 7.09 9.43
CA ALA A 51 -2.32 7.00 9.48
C ALA A 51 -1.70 8.20 10.21
N ARG A 52 -0.78 7.90 11.13
CA ARG A 52 -0.09 8.89 11.96
C ARG A 52 1.29 9.22 11.41
N VAL A 53 1.92 8.28 10.70
CA VAL A 53 3.32 8.32 10.23
C VAL A 53 4.34 8.31 11.39
N VAL A 54 4.15 9.15 12.40
CA VAL A 54 4.87 9.11 13.68
C VAL A 54 3.86 9.27 14.81
N PHE A 55 3.90 8.39 15.81
CA PHE A 55 3.10 8.53 17.02
C PHE A 55 3.71 9.60 17.94
N THR A 56 2.88 10.51 18.45
CA THR A 56 3.29 11.65 19.29
C THR A 56 2.87 11.50 20.75
N GLY A 57 3.18 10.34 21.36
CA GLY A 57 2.98 10.10 22.79
C GLY A 57 4.19 10.55 23.62
N ASP A 58 4.37 9.94 24.80
CA ASP A 58 5.56 10.18 25.65
C ASP A 58 6.87 9.85 24.94
N VAL A 59 6.83 8.88 24.03
CA VAL A 59 7.95 8.49 23.17
C VAL A 59 7.53 8.57 21.71
N LEU A 60 8.27 9.35 20.92
CA LEU A 60 8.10 9.40 19.47
C LEU A 60 8.61 8.10 18.83
N HIS A 61 7.78 7.49 18.01
CA HIS A 61 8.13 6.28 17.26
C HIS A 61 7.37 6.23 15.93
N PRO A 62 7.90 5.52 14.92
CA PRO A 62 7.25 5.41 13.62
C PRO A 62 5.91 4.70 13.75
N ASP A 63 4.95 5.10 12.95
CA ASP A 63 3.71 4.36 12.76
C ASP A 63 4.02 3.02 12.08
N SER A 64 3.36 1.96 12.57
CA SER A 64 3.38 0.64 11.95
C SER A 64 2.06 -0.07 12.27
N VAL A 65 1.60 -0.93 11.36
CA VAL A 65 0.27 -1.53 11.48
C VAL A 65 0.21 -2.94 10.91
N VAL A 66 -0.47 -3.85 11.60
CA VAL A 66 -1.02 -5.04 10.97
C VAL A 66 -2.53 -4.96 10.93
N GLY A 67 -3.11 -5.45 9.83
CA GLY A 67 -4.55 -5.42 9.62
C GLY A 67 -5.09 -6.79 9.25
N THR A 68 -6.37 -7.01 9.52
CA THR A 68 -7.07 -8.26 9.17
C THR A 68 -7.51 -8.31 7.71
N ASP A 69 -6.77 -7.63 6.84
CA ASP A 69 -7.00 -7.53 5.40
C ASP A 69 -5.64 -7.58 4.69
N SER A 70 -5.54 -8.35 3.60
CA SER A 70 -4.27 -8.56 2.88
C SER A 70 -3.67 -7.26 2.34
N HIS A 71 -4.52 -6.31 1.95
CA HIS A 71 -4.12 -5.08 1.28
C HIS A 71 -3.81 -3.95 2.27
N THR A 72 -3.69 -4.24 3.57
CA THR A 72 -3.14 -3.29 4.57
C THR A 72 -1.76 -2.75 4.14
N THR A 73 -1.04 -3.47 3.28
CA THR A 73 0.19 -3.02 2.62
C THR A 73 0.04 -1.71 1.84
N MET A 74 -1.16 -1.28 1.45
CA MET A 74 -1.40 0.01 0.78
C MET A 74 -0.79 1.19 1.56
N ILE A 75 -0.76 1.13 2.89
CA ILE A 75 -0.20 2.19 3.72
C ILE A 75 1.32 2.33 3.60
N ASN A 76 2.00 1.31 3.07
CA ASN A 76 3.45 1.36 2.83
C ASN A 76 3.83 2.42 1.80
N GLY A 77 2.89 2.86 0.95
CA GLY A 77 3.09 3.98 0.03
C GLY A 77 3.28 5.34 0.72
N LEU A 78 2.88 5.47 1.99
CA LEU A 78 3.07 6.66 2.84
C LEU A 78 4.23 6.47 3.85
N GLY A 79 5.05 5.43 3.68
CA GLY A 79 6.17 5.16 4.58
C GLY A 79 5.80 4.54 5.93
N VAL A 80 4.57 4.06 6.09
CA VAL A 80 4.16 3.28 7.27
C VAL A 80 4.39 1.79 6.98
N VAL A 81 5.19 1.11 7.79
CA VAL A 81 5.40 -0.34 7.63
C VAL A 81 4.17 -1.08 8.12
N GLY A 82 3.54 -1.86 7.26
CA GLY A 82 2.35 -2.61 7.62
C GLY A 82 1.90 -3.63 6.60
N TRP A 83 1.21 -4.67 7.05
CA TRP A 83 0.81 -5.80 6.21
C TRP A 83 -0.41 -6.53 6.77
N GLY A 84 -0.99 -7.40 5.94
CA GLY A 84 -2.15 -8.21 6.33
C GLY A 84 -1.77 -9.43 7.16
N VAL A 85 -2.55 -9.74 8.19
CA VAL A 85 -2.45 -10.93 9.05
C VAL A 85 -3.82 -11.57 9.27
N GLY A 86 -3.85 -12.78 9.84
CA GLY A 86 -5.09 -13.42 10.25
C GLY A 86 -5.72 -12.72 11.46
N GLY A 87 -7.02 -12.98 11.70
CA GLY A 87 -7.74 -12.40 12.83
C GLY A 87 -7.17 -12.77 14.20
N ILE A 88 -6.68 -14.01 14.33
CA ILE A 88 -6.08 -14.52 15.57
C ILE A 88 -4.76 -13.79 15.86
N GLU A 89 -3.91 -13.61 14.84
CA GLU A 89 -2.67 -12.86 14.97
C GLU A 89 -2.93 -11.40 15.33
N ALA A 90 -3.93 -10.76 14.69
CA ALA A 90 -4.31 -9.40 15.02
C ALA A 90 -4.81 -9.27 16.47
N GLU A 91 -5.65 -10.20 16.93
CA GLU A 91 -6.13 -10.24 18.32
C GLU A 91 -4.97 -10.42 19.31
N ALA A 92 -4.03 -11.33 19.03
CA ALA A 92 -2.85 -11.52 19.86
C ALA A 92 -2.01 -10.23 19.97
N VAL A 93 -1.83 -9.49 18.87
CA VAL A 93 -1.14 -8.19 18.88
C VAL A 93 -1.90 -7.16 19.71
N MET A 94 -3.23 -7.11 19.61
CA MET A 94 -4.05 -6.22 20.44
C MET A 94 -3.92 -6.53 21.94
N LEU A 95 -3.65 -7.78 22.30
CA LEU A 95 -3.39 -8.23 23.67
C LEU A 95 -1.91 -8.07 24.11
N GLY A 96 -1.08 -7.43 23.30
CA GLY A 96 0.32 -7.12 23.61
C GLY A 96 1.33 -8.17 23.18
N GLN A 97 0.92 -9.20 22.42
CA GLN A 97 1.86 -10.18 21.88
C GLN A 97 2.59 -9.63 20.67
N ALA A 98 3.93 -9.73 20.67
CA ALA A 98 4.72 -9.36 19.50
C ALA A 98 4.52 -10.34 18.33
N ILE A 99 4.58 -9.84 17.10
CA ILE A 99 4.57 -10.68 15.91
C ILE A 99 5.88 -11.47 15.85
N SER A 100 5.76 -12.79 15.65
CA SER A 100 6.90 -13.64 15.36
C SER A 100 7.12 -13.72 13.85
N MET A 101 8.28 -13.27 13.38
CA MET A 101 8.66 -13.39 11.97
C MET A 101 10.16 -13.65 11.85
N LEU A 102 10.55 -14.36 10.79
CA LEU A 102 11.95 -14.44 10.39
C LEU A 102 12.39 -13.07 9.87
N LEU A 103 13.64 -12.68 10.16
CA LEU A 103 14.20 -11.46 9.58
C LEU A 103 14.18 -11.57 8.05
N PRO A 104 13.39 -10.73 7.35
CA PRO A 104 13.17 -10.92 5.93
C PRO A 104 14.37 -10.41 5.14
N LYS A 105 14.61 -11.01 3.98
CA LYS A 105 15.44 -10.38 2.94
C LYS A 105 14.70 -9.16 2.38
N VAL A 106 15.45 -8.14 1.98
CA VAL A 106 14.90 -6.93 1.37
C VAL A 106 15.38 -6.84 -0.08
N VAL A 107 14.43 -6.86 -1.01
CA VAL A 107 14.66 -6.61 -2.44
C VAL A 107 14.52 -5.11 -2.68
N GLY A 108 15.61 -4.47 -3.05
CA GLY A 108 15.61 -3.06 -3.48
C GLY A 108 15.06 -2.96 -4.89
N TYR A 109 13.95 -2.27 -5.07
CA TYR A 109 13.32 -2.05 -6.38
C TYR A 109 13.58 -0.62 -6.84
N LYS A 110 14.60 -0.46 -7.69
CA LYS A 110 15.08 0.82 -8.18
C LYS A 110 14.21 1.31 -9.34
N LEU A 111 13.61 2.48 -9.18
CA LEU A 111 12.88 3.18 -10.24
C LEU A 111 13.77 4.26 -10.85
N VAL A 112 13.90 4.25 -12.17
CA VAL A 112 14.63 5.25 -12.95
C VAL A 112 13.78 5.74 -14.12
N GLY A 113 14.18 6.84 -14.75
CA GLY A 113 13.39 7.44 -15.83
C GLY A 113 12.10 8.10 -15.32
N GLU A 114 11.20 8.40 -16.26
CA GLU A 114 9.90 9.01 -15.99
C GLU A 114 8.80 8.24 -16.71
N LEU A 115 7.59 8.26 -16.13
CA LEU A 115 6.42 7.66 -16.77
C LEU A 115 6.01 8.49 -17.98
N ASP A 116 5.65 7.82 -19.08
CA ASP A 116 5.05 8.48 -20.24
C ASP A 116 3.72 9.15 -19.82
N PRO A 117 3.40 10.37 -20.28
CA PRO A 117 2.17 11.07 -19.93
C PRO A 117 0.87 10.32 -20.26
N LEU A 118 0.92 9.33 -21.17
CA LEU A 118 -0.21 8.48 -21.55
C LEU A 118 -0.33 7.22 -20.67
N THR A 119 0.62 7.00 -19.76
CA THR A 119 0.59 5.91 -18.79
C THR A 119 0.00 6.36 -17.46
N THR A 120 -0.60 5.40 -16.76
CA THR A 120 -1.28 5.62 -15.49
C THR A 120 -0.58 4.87 -14.35
N SER A 121 -0.96 5.19 -13.11
CA SER A 121 -0.54 4.43 -11.92
C SER A 121 -0.91 2.95 -12.02
N THR A 122 -2.04 2.64 -12.65
CA THR A 122 -2.47 1.28 -12.96
C THR A 122 -1.47 0.56 -13.87
N ASP A 123 -1.00 1.22 -14.92
CA ASP A 123 -0.03 0.61 -15.86
C ASP A 123 1.31 0.31 -15.17
N LEU A 124 1.75 1.23 -14.30
CA LEU A 124 2.93 1.05 -13.46
C LEU A 124 2.77 -0.17 -12.54
N VAL A 125 1.69 -0.23 -11.77
CA VAL A 125 1.51 -1.33 -10.81
C VAL A 125 1.36 -2.68 -11.50
N LEU A 126 0.69 -2.77 -12.66
CA LEU A 126 0.59 -4.01 -13.42
C LEU A 126 1.96 -4.46 -13.95
N THR A 127 2.81 -3.51 -14.36
CA THR A 127 4.18 -3.77 -14.78
C THR A 127 5.02 -4.32 -13.63
N ILE A 128 4.98 -3.65 -12.47
CA ILE A 128 5.70 -4.06 -11.26
C ILE A 128 5.19 -5.42 -10.76
N THR A 129 3.88 -5.64 -10.74
CA THR A 129 3.26 -6.89 -10.26
C THR A 129 3.74 -8.08 -11.09
N LYS A 130 3.71 -7.97 -12.42
CA LYS A 130 4.23 -9.02 -13.30
C LYS A 130 5.72 -9.28 -13.06
N HIS A 131 6.51 -8.22 -12.93
CA HIS A 131 7.96 -8.32 -12.76
C HIS A 131 8.33 -8.98 -11.43
N LEU A 132 7.84 -8.44 -10.30
CA LEU A 132 8.10 -8.98 -8.96
C LEU A 132 7.57 -10.41 -8.79
N ARG A 133 6.44 -10.75 -9.41
CA ARG A 133 5.93 -12.13 -9.41
C ARG A 133 6.89 -13.09 -10.09
N SER A 134 7.51 -12.68 -11.20
CA SER A 134 8.48 -13.51 -11.92
C SER A 134 9.80 -13.70 -11.15
N LEU A 135 10.16 -12.74 -10.30
CA LEU A 135 11.36 -12.77 -9.45
C LEU A 135 11.19 -13.63 -8.19
N GLY A 136 9.95 -13.91 -7.77
CA GLY A 136 9.67 -14.76 -6.60
C GLY A 136 10.03 -14.08 -5.27
N VAL A 137 9.30 -13.02 -4.92
CA VAL A 137 9.50 -12.24 -3.69
C VAL A 137 8.69 -12.72 -2.48
N VAL A 138 8.24 -13.97 -2.49
CA VAL A 138 7.41 -14.53 -1.40
C VAL A 138 8.16 -14.52 -0.07
N GLY A 139 7.56 -13.91 0.95
CA GLY A 139 8.14 -13.79 2.30
C GLY A 139 9.32 -12.82 2.40
N LYS A 140 9.60 -12.04 1.34
CA LYS A 140 10.60 -10.97 1.34
C LYS A 140 9.89 -9.61 1.53
N PHE A 141 10.66 -8.61 1.92
CA PHE A 141 10.27 -7.21 1.80
C PHE A 141 10.72 -6.69 0.43
N VAL A 142 9.93 -5.82 -0.16
CA VAL A 142 10.31 -5.01 -1.31
C VAL A 142 10.36 -3.57 -0.84
N GLU A 143 11.49 -2.90 -1.04
CA GLU A 143 11.65 -1.48 -0.73
C GLU A 143 11.99 -0.72 -2.00
N PHE A 144 11.22 0.32 -2.30
CA PHE A 144 11.37 1.12 -3.51
C PHE A 144 12.36 2.24 -3.28
N PHE A 145 13.24 2.47 -4.26
CA PHE A 145 14.23 3.54 -4.20
C PHE A 145 14.59 4.05 -5.60
N GLY A 146 15.50 5.03 -5.66
CA GLY A 146 15.98 5.62 -6.90
C GLY A 146 15.18 6.84 -7.36
N PRO A 147 15.74 7.60 -8.33
CA PRO A 147 15.24 8.93 -8.68
C PRO A 147 13.80 8.92 -9.22
N GLY A 148 13.37 7.83 -9.85
CA GLY A 148 12.00 7.70 -10.39
C GLY A 148 10.92 7.72 -9.31
N VAL A 149 11.24 7.35 -8.06
CA VAL A 149 10.26 7.42 -6.93
C VAL A 149 9.88 8.87 -6.61
N GLY A 150 10.81 9.81 -6.81
CA GLY A 150 10.59 11.24 -6.62
C GLY A 150 9.57 11.83 -7.60
N ALA A 151 9.25 11.14 -8.70
CA ALA A 151 8.23 11.55 -9.66
C ALA A 151 6.82 11.04 -9.31
N LEU A 152 6.71 9.99 -8.48
CA LEU A 152 5.44 9.34 -8.12
C LEU A 152 4.70 10.09 -7.01
N SER A 153 3.39 10.27 -7.15
CA SER A 153 2.54 10.79 -6.07
C SER A 153 2.34 9.74 -4.97
N ILE A 154 1.86 10.13 -3.79
CA ILE A 154 1.51 9.16 -2.74
C ILE A 154 0.39 8.22 -3.19
N ALA A 155 -0.54 8.69 -4.01
CA ALA A 155 -1.57 7.83 -4.59
C ALA A 155 -0.95 6.75 -5.51
N ASP A 156 0.06 7.10 -6.31
CA ASP A 156 0.76 6.13 -7.17
C ASP A 156 1.52 5.10 -6.34
N ARG A 157 2.24 5.56 -5.30
CA ARG A 157 2.98 4.67 -4.37
C ARG A 157 2.03 3.74 -3.63
N ALA A 158 0.93 4.26 -3.11
CA ALA A 158 -0.11 3.48 -2.45
C ALA A 158 -0.76 2.46 -3.40
N THR A 159 -0.98 2.83 -4.67
CA THR A 159 -1.46 1.90 -5.70
C THR A 159 -0.50 0.73 -5.91
N VAL A 160 0.80 1.00 -5.97
CA VAL A 160 1.84 -0.04 -6.08
C VAL A 160 1.88 -0.92 -4.83
N ALA A 161 1.91 -0.31 -3.65
CA ALA A 161 2.00 -1.01 -2.37
C ALA A 161 0.75 -1.84 -2.05
N ASN A 162 -0.42 -1.40 -2.50
CA ASN A 162 -1.68 -2.13 -2.38
C ASN A 162 -1.59 -3.51 -3.04
N MET A 163 -0.92 -3.62 -4.19
CA MET A 163 -0.81 -4.88 -4.95
C MET A 163 0.26 -5.85 -4.41
N CYS A 164 0.80 -5.59 -3.21
CA CYS A 164 1.81 -6.43 -2.57
C CYS A 164 1.42 -7.90 -2.43
N PRO A 165 0.18 -8.25 -2.00
CA PRO A 165 -0.26 -9.63 -1.94
C PRO A 165 -0.23 -10.34 -3.31
N GLU A 166 -0.53 -9.63 -4.40
CA GLU A 166 -0.58 -10.19 -5.75
C GLU A 166 0.80 -10.61 -6.27
N PHE A 167 1.85 -9.83 -6.00
CA PHE A 167 3.22 -10.22 -6.31
C PHE A 167 3.92 -11.04 -5.21
N GLY A 168 3.28 -11.16 -4.04
CA GLY A 168 3.61 -12.13 -2.99
C GLY A 168 4.56 -11.66 -1.90
N ALA A 169 5.01 -10.41 -1.93
CA ALA A 169 5.85 -9.86 -0.86
C ALA A 169 5.04 -9.64 0.42
N THR A 170 5.73 -9.55 1.56
CA THR A 170 5.07 -9.23 2.84
C THR A 170 4.81 -7.73 2.97
N VAL A 171 5.75 -6.90 2.49
CA VAL A 171 5.71 -5.43 2.55
C VAL A 171 6.24 -4.87 1.23
N ALA A 172 5.66 -3.76 0.78
CA ALA A 172 6.06 -3.00 -0.41
C ALA A 172 6.31 -1.53 -0.03
N HIS A 173 7.47 -1.25 0.55
CA HIS A 173 7.77 -0.03 1.28
C HIS A 173 8.29 1.12 0.43
N PHE A 174 7.70 2.30 0.62
CA PHE A 174 8.20 3.58 0.14
C PHE A 174 8.54 4.46 1.35
N PRO A 175 9.81 4.57 1.76
CA PRO A 175 10.24 5.47 2.84
C PRO A 175 9.68 6.90 2.72
N VAL A 176 9.44 7.54 3.87
CA VAL A 176 8.91 8.91 3.96
C VAL A 176 9.89 9.91 3.36
N ASP A 177 9.37 10.78 2.49
CA ASP A 177 10.11 11.85 1.81
C ASP A 177 9.30 13.16 1.80
N GLU A 178 9.79 14.15 1.06
CA GLU A 178 9.13 15.46 0.92
C GLU A 178 7.70 15.34 0.37
N ARG A 179 7.45 14.47 -0.62
CA ARG A 179 6.10 14.25 -1.15
C ARG A 179 5.15 13.65 -0.11
N SER A 180 5.68 12.85 0.81
CA SER A 180 4.91 12.30 1.91
C SER A 180 4.44 13.41 2.86
N LEU A 181 5.31 14.38 3.21
CA LEU A 181 4.93 15.54 4.03
C LEU A 181 3.92 16.44 3.31
N GLN A 182 4.10 16.67 2.01
CA GLN A 182 3.15 17.43 1.20
C GLN A 182 1.76 16.76 1.19
N TYR A 183 1.70 15.44 1.06
CA TYR A 183 0.46 14.69 1.12
C TYR A 183 -0.23 14.83 2.48
N LEU A 184 0.52 14.77 3.59
CA LEU A 184 -0.03 15.02 4.93
C LEU A 184 -0.65 16.41 5.02
N SER A 185 -0.01 17.43 4.45
CA SER A 185 -0.59 18.78 4.39
C SER A 185 -1.87 18.84 3.55
N GLN A 186 -1.90 18.18 2.38
CA GLN A 186 -3.07 18.16 1.48
C GLN A 186 -4.29 17.49 2.09
N THR A 187 -4.05 16.52 2.98
CA THR A 187 -5.06 15.74 3.70
C THR A 187 -5.37 16.33 5.08
N ASN A 188 -5.05 17.61 5.27
CA ASN A 188 -5.44 18.41 6.42
C ASN A 188 -4.83 17.94 7.76
N ARG A 189 -3.64 17.33 7.74
CA ARG A 189 -2.85 17.12 8.97
C ARG A 189 -2.25 18.47 9.41
N SER A 190 -2.19 18.71 10.72
CA SER A 190 -1.78 20.02 11.24
C SER A 190 -0.29 20.32 10.94
N PRO A 191 0.07 21.59 10.65
CA PRO A 191 1.45 21.97 10.40
C PRO A 191 2.42 21.58 11.53
N ASP A 192 1.98 21.72 12.79
CA ASP A 192 2.79 21.33 13.96
C ASP A 192 3.11 19.82 13.97
N LYS A 193 2.15 18.97 13.59
CA LYS A 193 2.37 17.52 13.51
C LYS A 193 3.34 17.18 12.38
N ILE A 194 3.17 17.81 11.21
CA ILE A 194 4.06 17.60 10.06
C ILE A 194 5.49 17.98 10.43
N LYS A 195 5.69 19.10 11.12
CA LYS A 195 7.00 19.52 11.62
C LYS A 195 7.63 18.51 12.57
N ILE A 196 6.87 17.99 13.55
CA ILE A 196 7.36 16.96 14.47
C ILE A 196 7.75 15.68 13.72
N ILE A 197 6.92 15.25 12.75
CA ILE A 197 7.20 14.08 11.90
C ILE A 197 8.52 14.27 11.16
N GLU A 198 8.71 15.41 10.51
CA GLU A 198 9.92 15.70 9.74
C GLU A 198 11.17 15.73 10.64
N GLU A 199 11.13 16.49 11.74
CA GLU A 199 12.27 16.61 12.67
C GLU A 199 12.65 15.25 13.26
N TYR A 200 11.66 14.45 13.66
CA TYR A 200 11.87 13.09 14.17
C TYR A 200 12.53 12.18 13.13
N LEU A 201 11.97 12.12 11.92
CA LEU A 201 12.47 11.22 10.87
C LEU A 201 13.86 11.63 10.39
N ARG A 202 14.16 12.93 10.34
CA ARG A 202 15.52 13.42 10.03
C ARG A 202 16.51 13.07 11.15
N ALA A 203 16.14 13.27 12.42
CA ALA A 203 16.98 12.94 13.57
C ALA A 203 17.29 11.44 13.66
N THR A 204 16.32 10.59 13.30
CA THR A 204 16.45 9.12 13.31
C THR A 204 16.96 8.53 12.00
N LYS A 205 17.30 9.36 11.01
CA LYS A 205 17.78 8.96 9.67
C LYS A 205 16.80 8.07 8.89
N GLN A 206 15.50 8.29 9.09
CA GLN A 206 14.40 7.60 8.40
C GLN A 206 13.71 8.47 7.35
N PHE A 207 14.10 9.75 7.22
CA PHE A 207 13.64 10.64 6.15
C PHE A 207 14.49 10.46 4.89
N ARG A 208 13.86 10.11 3.77
CA ARG A 208 14.52 9.70 2.53
C ARG A 208 14.60 10.84 1.52
N ASP A 209 15.78 11.03 0.94
CA ASP A 209 15.97 11.75 -0.32
C ASP A 209 16.28 10.76 -1.45
N TYR A 210 15.27 10.45 -2.27
CA TYR A 210 15.37 9.52 -3.40
C TYR A 210 16.29 10.01 -4.52
N SER A 211 16.65 11.30 -4.54
CA SER A 211 17.62 11.86 -5.50
C SER A 211 19.08 11.68 -5.06
N ASN A 212 19.30 11.27 -3.80
CA ASN A 212 20.63 11.09 -3.21
C ASN A 212 20.99 9.60 -3.08
N PRO A 213 21.82 9.06 -3.99
CA PRO A 213 22.24 7.66 -3.95
C PRO A 213 23.11 7.32 -2.73
N ALA A 214 23.76 8.31 -2.09
CA ALA A 214 24.57 8.05 -0.89
C ALA A 214 23.74 7.65 0.33
N GLN A 215 22.42 7.83 0.27
CA GLN A 215 21.47 7.36 1.27
C GLN A 215 20.80 6.03 0.89
N ASP A 216 21.13 5.43 -0.26
CA ASP A 216 20.54 4.15 -0.67
C ASP A 216 20.95 3.04 0.32
N PRO A 217 20.00 2.26 0.85
CA PRO A 217 20.31 1.12 1.71
C PRO A 217 21.10 0.02 0.99
N VAL A 218 21.76 -0.83 1.77
CA VAL A 218 22.34 -2.07 1.26
C VAL A 218 21.25 -3.15 1.24
N PHE A 219 20.67 -3.37 0.06
CA PHE A 219 19.64 -4.39 -0.13
C PHE A 219 20.24 -5.80 -0.30
N SER A 220 19.42 -6.82 -0.06
CA SER A 220 19.83 -8.22 -0.29
C SER A 220 20.00 -8.52 -1.78
N GLU A 221 19.12 -7.94 -2.60
CA GLU A 221 19.08 -8.05 -4.06
C GLU A 221 18.58 -6.70 -4.60
N VAL A 222 19.07 -6.27 -5.76
CA VAL A 222 18.60 -5.04 -6.43
C VAL A 222 18.03 -5.38 -7.79
N VAL A 223 16.86 -4.83 -8.06
CA VAL A 223 16.12 -4.96 -9.32
C VAL A 223 15.84 -3.56 -9.82
N GLU A 224 15.93 -3.33 -11.13
CA GLU A 224 15.70 -2.01 -11.72
C GLU A 224 14.50 -2.05 -12.69
N LEU A 225 13.71 -0.98 -12.70
CA LEU A 225 12.68 -0.69 -13.68
C LEU A 225 12.87 0.73 -14.22
N ASP A 226 13.04 0.84 -15.53
CA ASP A 226 12.95 2.11 -16.24
C ASP A 226 11.47 2.43 -16.52
N LEU A 227 10.98 3.51 -15.92
CA LEU A 227 9.60 3.97 -16.02
C LEU A 227 9.20 4.31 -17.47
N SER A 228 10.15 4.65 -18.34
CA SER A 228 9.87 4.92 -19.76
C SER A 228 9.46 3.67 -20.55
N THR A 229 9.71 2.48 -20.00
CA THR A 229 9.32 1.20 -20.60
C THR A 229 7.90 0.76 -20.23
N VAL A 230 7.25 1.49 -19.30
CA VAL A 230 5.86 1.25 -18.94
C VAL A 230 4.98 1.64 -20.12
N VAL A 231 4.02 0.79 -20.46
CA VAL A 231 3.05 1.04 -21.54
C VAL A 231 1.65 0.78 -21.03
N THR A 232 0.66 1.46 -21.61
CA THR A 232 -0.75 1.26 -21.28
C THR A 232 -1.13 -0.22 -21.40
N SER A 233 -1.68 -0.77 -20.32
CA SER A 233 -1.89 -2.19 -20.14
C SER A 233 -3.18 -2.49 -19.38
N VAL A 234 -3.68 -3.71 -19.58
CA VAL A 234 -4.68 -4.35 -18.73
C VAL A 234 -4.09 -5.65 -18.19
N SER A 235 -4.74 -6.27 -17.20
CA SER A 235 -4.36 -7.61 -16.73
C SER A 235 -5.54 -8.56 -16.78
N GLY A 236 -5.32 -9.77 -17.29
CA GLY A 236 -6.36 -10.79 -17.37
C GLY A 236 -6.15 -11.79 -18.50
N PRO A 237 -7.20 -12.56 -18.87
CA PRO A 237 -8.56 -12.46 -18.33
C PRO A 237 -8.76 -13.16 -16.97
N LYS A 238 -7.75 -13.88 -16.45
CA LYS A 238 -7.92 -14.76 -15.27
C LYS A 238 -7.11 -14.37 -14.04
N ARG A 239 -5.94 -13.73 -14.19
CA ARG A 239 -5.03 -13.47 -13.07
C ARG A 239 -4.46 -12.04 -13.12
N PRO A 240 -4.19 -11.40 -11.97
CA PRO A 240 -3.67 -10.02 -11.91
C PRO A 240 -2.29 -9.82 -12.56
N GLN A 241 -1.45 -10.84 -12.56
CA GLN A 241 -0.11 -10.80 -13.15
C GLN A 241 -0.09 -11.02 -14.68
N ASP A 242 -1.23 -11.38 -15.29
CA ASP A 242 -1.36 -11.61 -16.73
C ASP A 242 -1.47 -10.27 -17.47
N ARG A 243 -0.41 -9.45 -17.41
CA ARG A 243 -0.36 -8.13 -18.05
C ARG A 243 -0.32 -8.26 -19.58
N VAL A 244 -1.23 -7.56 -20.23
CA VAL A 244 -1.39 -7.43 -21.69
C VAL A 244 -1.37 -5.95 -22.06
N SER A 245 -0.51 -5.55 -22.99
CA SER A 245 -0.54 -4.17 -23.50
C SER A 245 -1.83 -3.91 -24.27
N VAL A 246 -2.42 -2.72 -24.08
CA VAL A 246 -3.66 -2.31 -24.78
C VAL A 246 -3.52 -2.43 -26.30
N ALA A 247 -2.32 -2.16 -26.84
CA ALA A 247 -2.04 -2.27 -28.28
C ALA A 247 -2.26 -3.67 -28.85
N VAL A 248 -2.13 -4.73 -28.03
CA VAL A 248 -2.26 -6.13 -28.45
C VAL A 248 -3.43 -6.86 -27.82
N MET A 249 -4.22 -6.18 -26.97
CA MET A 249 -5.33 -6.77 -26.21
C MET A 249 -6.33 -7.53 -27.10
N LYS A 250 -6.68 -6.98 -28.27
CA LYS A 250 -7.60 -7.66 -29.21
C LYS A 250 -7.05 -9.01 -29.67
N LYS A 251 -5.75 -9.05 -29.99
CA LYS A 251 -5.08 -10.27 -30.46
C LYS A 251 -4.97 -11.28 -29.33
N ASP A 252 -4.52 -10.84 -28.16
CA ASP A 252 -4.41 -11.70 -26.96
C ASP A 252 -5.75 -12.33 -26.58
N PHE A 253 -6.83 -11.54 -26.61
CA PHE A 253 -8.17 -12.06 -26.34
C PHE A 253 -8.62 -13.10 -27.38
N GLN A 254 -8.34 -12.88 -28.67
CA GLN A 254 -8.66 -13.86 -29.73
C GLN A 254 -7.91 -15.18 -29.55
N GLU A 255 -6.65 -15.13 -29.16
CA GLU A 255 -5.85 -16.31 -28.85
C GLU A 255 -6.38 -17.03 -27.59
N CYS A 256 -6.81 -16.28 -26.58
CA CYS A 256 -7.42 -16.83 -25.37
C CYS A 256 -8.72 -17.61 -25.60
N LEU A 257 -9.45 -17.37 -26.70
CA LEU A 257 -10.68 -18.11 -27.03
C LEU A 257 -10.43 -19.60 -27.32
N THR A 258 -9.24 -19.95 -27.82
CA THR A 258 -8.89 -21.33 -28.21
C THR A 258 -7.82 -21.94 -27.32
N ASN A 259 -7.19 -21.15 -26.44
CA ASN A 259 -6.21 -21.64 -25.48
C ASN A 259 -6.83 -22.67 -24.52
N LYS A 260 -6.06 -23.72 -24.22
CA LYS A 260 -6.45 -24.68 -23.19
C LYS A 260 -6.60 -23.96 -21.85
N VAL A 261 -7.61 -24.34 -21.08
CA VAL A 261 -7.79 -23.83 -19.72
C VAL A 261 -6.62 -24.31 -18.87
N SER A 262 -5.66 -23.41 -18.62
CA SER A 262 -4.63 -23.54 -17.59
C SER A 262 -5.06 -22.86 -16.31
#